data_AF-A0A3D0JKW2-F1
#
_entry.id   AF-A0A3D0JKW2-F1
#
_cell.length_a   1.000
_cell.length_b   1.000
_cell.length_c   1.000
_cell.angle_alpha   90.00
_cell.angle_beta   90.00
_cell.angle_gamma   90.00
#
_symmetry.space_group_name_H-M   'P 1'
#
loop_
_entity.id
_entity.type
_entity.pdbx_description
1 polymer ?
#
loop_
_entity_poly.entity_id
_entity_poly.type
_entity_poly.pdbx_seq_one_letter_code
_entity_poly.pdbx_strand_id
1 'polypeptide(L)'
;NLGRRGGFGFVLGDQGGGAWLGWRVLQELVCLSDCNQLDRFHHRLIATLGIGETANHWMHFANGAGPRDFAGLARAVVDSERDVPLAAEILTEGLHWLCRLIEDFPRSLPLSLVGGLSTLYAPRLAALGYQVVDPEGDALDGLRFIDQHLNHLIVDHWTSDA
;
A
#
# COMPACT_ATOMS: atom_id res chain seq x y z
N ASN A 1 9.61 5.43 -24.01
CA ASN A 1 10.02 4.10 -23.52
C ASN A 1 9.33 3.91 -22.17
N LEU A 2 8.07 3.48 -22.18
CA LEU A 2 7.26 3.38 -20.95
C LEU A 2 7.59 2.04 -20.29
N GLY A 3 8.64 2.05 -19.46
CA GLY A 3 9.07 0.90 -18.66
C GLY A 3 8.31 0.78 -17.33
N ARG A 4 8.62 -0.26 -16.57
CA ARG A 4 8.18 -0.49 -15.18
C ARG A 4 8.48 0.74 -14.30
N ARG A 5 7.53 1.10 -13.43
CA ARG A 5 7.72 2.10 -12.37
C ARG A 5 7.49 1.49 -10.99
N GLY A 6 8.24 1.97 -10.00
CA GLY A 6 8.11 1.53 -8.61
C GLY A 6 8.61 0.10 -8.34
N GLY A 7 8.35 -0.39 -7.13
CA GLY A 7 8.83 -1.68 -6.65
C GLY A 7 10.31 -1.67 -6.26
N PHE A 8 10.76 -0.58 -5.63
CA PHE A 8 12.10 -0.46 -5.02
C PHE A 8 12.13 -0.96 -3.57
N GLY A 9 11.01 -1.53 -3.10
CA GLY A 9 10.88 -2.12 -1.76
C GLY A 9 10.47 -1.11 -0.70
N PHE A 10 9.81 -1.62 0.33
CA PHE A 10 9.19 -0.87 1.43
C PHE A 10 10.03 0.28 2.03
N VAL A 11 11.35 0.09 2.21
CA VAL A 11 12.21 1.12 2.84
C VAL A 11 12.39 2.35 1.95
N LEU A 12 12.44 2.16 0.64
CA LEU A 12 12.78 3.22 -0.33
C LEU A 12 11.61 3.57 -1.27
N GLY A 13 10.54 2.79 -1.25
CA GLY A 13 9.46 2.84 -2.23
C GLY A 13 8.14 2.30 -1.68
N ASP A 14 7.33 1.74 -2.58
CA ASP A 14 6.02 1.13 -2.31
C ASP A 14 5.02 2.08 -1.61
N GLN A 15 5.15 3.38 -1.87
CA GLN A 15 4.24 4.39 -1.36
C GLN A 15 2.80 4.09 -1.78
N GLY A 16 1.86 4.23 -0.85
CA GLY A 16 0.46 3.83 -1.02
C GLY A 16 0.19 2.33 -0.86
N GLY A 17 1.23 1.48 -0.76
CA GLY A 17 1.10 0.07 -0.46
C GLY A 17 0.79 -0.20 1.03
N GLY A 18 0.43 -1.45 1.36
CA GLY A 18 -0.01 -1.81 2.72
C GLY A 18 1.05 -1.58 3.79
N ALA A 19 2.30 -2.00 3.52
CA ALA A 19 3.41 -1.76 4.45
C ALA A 19 3.63 -0.27 4.68
N TRP A 20 3.56 0.52 3.60
CA TRP A 20 3.67 1.97 3.69
C TRP A 20 2.54 2.60 4.52
N LEU A 21 1.28 2.14 4.36
CA LEU A 21 0.16 2.64 5.17
C LEU A 21 0.37 2.38 6.66
N GLY A 22 0.79 1.17 7.03
CA GLY A 22 1.08 0.80 8.41
C GLY A 22 2.25 1.58 9.01
N TRP A 23 3.29 1.83 8.22
CA TRP A 23 4.41 2.67 8.64
C TRP A 23 4.00 4.13 8.80
N ARG A 24 3.28 4.67 7.83
CA ARG A 24 2.87 6.08 7.79
C ARG A 24 1.97 6.44 8.96
N VAL A 25 1.02 5.56 9.32
CA VAL A 25 0.16 5.80 10.50
C VAL A 25 0.96 5.84 11.80
N LEU A 26 1.97 4.97 11.97
CA LEU A 26 2.79 5.00 13.18
C LEU A 26 3.66 6.26 13.26
N GLN A 27 4.20 6.74 12.14
CA GLN A 27 4.94 8.01 12.12
C GLN A 27 4.09 9.18 12.62
N GLU A 28 2.86 9.30 12.11
CA GLU A 28 1.96 10.38 12.49
C GLU A 28 1.47 10.24 13.94
N LEU A 29 1.16 9.02 14.38
CA LEU A 29 0.79 8.77 15.78
C LEU A 29 1.93 9.11 16.75
N VAL A 30 3.19 8.82 16.40
CA VAL A 30 4.35 9.23 17.21
C VAL A 30 4.46 10.75 17.29
N CYS A 31 4.32 11.46 16.17
CA CYS A 31 4.34 12.92 16.13
C CYS A 31 3.26 13.54 17.04
N LEU A 32 2.02 13.06 16.90
CA LEU A 32 0.89 13.48 17.73
C LEU A 32 1.11 13.14 19.21
N SER A 33 1.68 11.96 19.51
CA SER A 33 1.99 11.56 20.88
C SER A 33 3.04 12.46 21.52
N ASP A 34 4.11 12.80 20.79
CA ASP A 34 5.22 13.64 21.27
C ASP A 34 4.75 15.07 21.62
N CYS A 35 3.77 15.57 20.85
CA CYS A 35 3.14 16.87 21.10
C CYS A 35 1.93 16.80 22.06
N ASN A 36 1.59 15.63 22.61
CA ASN A 36 0.40 15.41 23.45
C ASN A 36 -0.92 15.87 22.76
N GLN A 37 -1.06 15.55 21.47
CA GLN A 37 -2.19 15.91 20.61
C GLN A 37 -3.08 14.71 20.22
N LEU A 38 -2.86 13.55 20.81
CA LEU A 38 -3.77 12.42 20.64
C LEU A 38 -5.15 12.76 21.21
N ASP A 39 -6.19 12.30 20.52
CA ASP A 39 -7.57 12.52 20.90
C ASP A 39 -8.34 11.20 20.91
N ARG A 40 -9.63 11.24 21.21
CA ARG A 40 -10.47 10.03 21.29
C ARG A 40 -10.52 9.22 19.99
N PHE A 41 -10.38 9.86 18.82
CA PHE A 41 -10.42 9.17 17.53
C PHE A 41 -9.09 8.47 17.28
N HIS A 42 -7.98 9.14 17.59
CA HIS A 42 -6.64 8.54 17.57
C HIS A 42 -6.57 7.31 18.49
N HIS A 43 -7.09 7.40 19.72
CA HIS A 43 -7.10 6.28 20.65
C HIS A 43 -7.91 5.07 20.17
N ARG A 44 -9.02 5.28 19.44
CA ARG A 44 -9.77 4.18 18.81
C ARG A 44 -8.93 3.47 17.75
N LEU A 45 -8.28 4.24 16.87
CA LEU A 45 -7.38 3.68 15.87
C LEU A 45 -6.23 2.91 16.54
N ILE A 46 -5.56 3.52 17.53
CA ILE A 46 -4.49 2.88 18.31
C ILE A 46 -4.94 1.53 18.88
N ALA A 47 -6.13 1.45 19.47
CA ALA A 47 -6.67 0.20 19.99
C ALA A 47 -6.88 -0.86 18.89
N THR A 48 -7.36 -0.45 17.71
CA THR A 48 -7.56 -1.37 16.57
C THR A 48 -6.25 -1.86 15.94
N LEU A 49 -5.15 -1.09 16.06
CA LEU A 49 -3.83 -1.51 15.57
C LEU A 49 -3.29 -2.73 16.34
N GLY A 50 -3.70 -2.92 17.60
CA GLY A 50 -3.38 -4.13 18.37
C GLY A 50 -1.90 -4.29 18.75
N ILE A 51 -1.09 -3.24 18.62
CA ILE A 51 0.35 -3.26 18.93
C ILE A 51 0.71 -2.51 20.23
N GLY A 52 -0.29 -2.12 21.02
CA GLY A 52 -0.15 -1.37 22.26
C GLY A 52 -0.53 0.11 22.14
N GLU A 53 -0.62 0.80 23.27
CA GLU A 53 -1.28 2.13 23.36
C GLU A 53 -0.33 3.32 23.46
N THR A 54 0.98 3.10 23.53
CA THR A 54 1.97 4.15 23.81
C THR A 54 3.08 4.17 22.77
N ALA A 55 3.74 5.30 22.60
CA ALA A 55 4.89 5.44 21.70
C ALA A 55 5.98 4.38 21.96
N ASN A 56 6.22 3.99 23.21
CA ASN A 56 7.16 2.90 23.54
C ASN A 56 6.75 1.56 22.94
N HIS A 57 5.45 1.20 22.97
CA HIS A 57 4.98 -0.02 22.34
C HIS A 57 5.17 0.01 20.83
N TRP A 58 4.89 1.15 20.19
CA TRP A 58 5.03 1.32 18.74
C TRP A 58 6.50 1.28 18.30
N MET A 59 7.41 1.89 19.07
CA MET A 59 8.85 1.79 18.84
C MET A 59 9.35 0.34 18.98
N HIS A 60 8.89 -0.38 20.01
CA HIS A 60 9.25 -1.79 20.19
C HIS A 60 8.77 -2.65 19.02
N PHE A 61 7.54 -2.44 18.54
CA PHE A 61 7.03 -3.07 17.32
C PHE A 61 7.92 -2.74 16.12
N ALA A 62 8.17 -1.45 15.87
CA ALA A 62 8.92 -0.99 14.69
C ALA A 62 10.36 -1.51 14.63
N ASN A 63 11.03 -1.69 15.77
CA ASN A 63 12.40 -2.20 15.82
C ASN A 63 12.55 -3.65 15.33
N GLY A 64 11.49 -4.45 15.38
CA GLY A 64 11.48 -5.85 14.92
C GLY A 64 10.60 -6.11 13.70
N ALA A 65 9.80 -5.13 13.26
CA ALA A 65 8.80 -5.29 12.23
C ALA A 65 9.42 -5.31 10.82
N GLY A 66 9.07 -6.31 10.03
CA GLY A 66 9.30 -6.34 8.58
C GLY A 66 8.13 -5.74 7.79
N PRO A 67 8.25 -5.67 6.45
CA PRO A 67 7.19 -5.13 5.58
C PRO A 67 5.83 -5.81 5.78
N ARG A 68 5.82 -7.12 6.06
CA ARG A 68 4.58 -7.89 6.30
C ARG A 68 3.88 -7.44 7.59
N ASP A 69 4.64 -7.15 8.65
CA ASP A 69 4.08 -6.74 9.93
C ASP A 69 3.44 -5.36 9.81
N PHE A 70 4.12 -4.41 9.17
CA PHE A 70 3.54 -3.11 8.84
C PHE A 70 2.30 -3.26 7.94
N ALA A 71 2.35 -4.12 6.92
CA ALA A 71 1.21 -4.36 6.06
C ALA A 71 0.00 -4.93 6.81
N GLY A 72 0.23 -5.68 7.89
CA GLY A 72 -0.82 -6.16 8.79
C GLY A 72 -1.63 -5.04 9.45
N LEU A 73 -1.05 -3.85 9.62
CA LEU A 73 -1.73 -2.68 10.19
C LEU A 73 -2.65 -1.96 9.18
N ALA A 74 -2.44 -2.16 7.88
CA ALA A 74 -3.13 -1.40 6.82
C ALA A 74 -4.66 -1.55 6.91
N ARG A 75 -5.16 -2.73 7.29
CA ARG A 75 -6.60 -2.96 7.41
C ARG A 75 -7.24 -2.07 8.47
N ALA A 76 -6.60 -1.90 9.63
CA ALA A 76 -7.12 -1.02 10.69
C ALA A 76 -7.18 0.44 10.22
N VAL A 77 -6.19 0.88 9.42
CA VAL A 77 -6.19 2.23 8.80
C VAL A 77 -7.36 2.36 7.82
N VAL A 78 -7.53 1.40 6.92
CA VAL A 78 -8.63 1.40 5.94
C VAL A 78 -10.00 1.40 6.62
N ASP A 79 -10.20 0.51 7.59
CA ASP A 79 -11.48 0.35 8.29
C ASP A 79 -11.81 1.60 9.14
N SER A 80 -10.81 2.40 9.51
CA SER A 80 -10.96 3.63 10.32
C SER A 80 -11.17 4.91 9.51
N GLU A 81 -11.13 4.85 8.17
CA GLU A 81 -11.17 6.03 7.30
C GLU A 81 -12.33 6.99 7.60
N ARG A 82 -13.52 6.44 7.88
CA ARG A 82 -14.74 7.25 8.09
C ARG A 82 -14.78 7.93 9.44
N ASP A 83 -14.08 7.38 10.43
CA ASP A 83 -14.19 7.78 11.83
C ASP A 83 -12.97 8.53 12.34
N VAL A 84 -11.82 8.41 11.66
CA VAL A 84 -10.54 8.96 12.11
C VAL A 84 -9.92 9.78 10.96
N PRO A 85 -9.91 11.13 11.08
CA PRO A 85 -9.39 12.01 10.02
C PRO A 85 -7.97 11.65 9.55
N LEU A 86 -7.08 11.32 10.49
CA LEU A 86 -5.72 10.88 10.19
C LEU A 86 -5.68 9.69 9.21
N ALA A 87 -6.59 8.71 9.37
CA ALA A 87 -6.65 7.57 8.46
C ALA A 87 -7.06 8.00 7.04
N ALA A 88 -8.07 8.87 6.90
CA ALA A 88 -8.47 9.41 5.61
C ALA A 88 -7.35 10.22 4.94
N GLU A 89 -6.59 11.01 5.71
CA GLU A 89 -5.44 11.77 5.23
C GLU A 89 -4.35 10.85 4.68
N ILE A 90 -3.98 9.79 5.42
CA ILE A 90 -2.97 8.81 4.99
C ILE A 90 -3.41 8.06 3.73
N LEU A 91 -4.68 7.65 3.64
CA LEU A 91 -5.20 6.94 2.46
C LEU A 91 -5.26 7.86 1.23
N THR A 92 -5.55 9.15 1.44
CA THR A 92 -5.50 10.17 0.40
C THR A 92 -4.06 10.42 -0.06
N GLU A 93 -3.11 10.50 0.87
CA GLU A 93 -1.68 10.59 0.55
C GLU A 93 -1.22 9.37 -0.26
N GLY A 94 -1.61 8.16 0.15
CA GLY A 94 -1.36 6.93 -0.60
C GLY A 94 -1.88 7.02 -2.03
N LEU A 95 -3.15 7.41 -2.21
CA LEU A 95 -3.74 7.59 -3.55
C LEU A 95 -2.97 8.60 -4.40
N HIS A 96 -2.47 9.69 -3.82
CA HIS A 96 -1.64 10.66 -4.55
C HIS A 96 -0.33 10.03 -5.05
N TRP A 97 0.32 9.20 -4.23
CA TRP A 97 1.50 8.45 -4.66
C TRP A 97 1.19 7.48 -5.81
N LEU A 98 0.07 6.76 -5.73
CA LEU A 98 -0.40 5.91 -6.83
C LEU A 98 -0.66 6.71 -8.11
N CYS A 99 -1.28 7.89 -8.01
CA CYS A 99 -1.52 8.75 -9.17
C CYS A 99 -0.22 9.22 -9.82
N ARG A 100 0.77 9.66 -9.02
CA ARG A 100 2.11 10.02 -9.52
C ARG A 100 2.82 8.84 -10.17
N LEU A 101 2.68 7.63 -9.59
CA LEU A 101 3.30 6.43 -10.13
C LEU A 101 2.85 6.16 -11.57
N ILE A 102 1.59 6.46 -11.90
CA ILE A 102 0.98 6.15 -13.19
C ILE A 102 0.82 7.37 -14.12
N GLU A 103 1.19 8.59 -13.68
CA GLU A 103 0.83 9.84 -14.37
C GLU A 103 1.36 9.96 -15.80
N ASP A 104 2.52 9.37 -16.06
CA ASP A 104 3.17 9.41 -17.38
C ASP A 104 2.66 8.32 -18.34
N PHE A 105 1.83 7.39 -17.87
CA PHE A 105 1.19 6.40 -18.74
C PHE A 105 -0.01 7.01 -19.46
N PRO A 106 -0.26 6.65 -20.74
CA PRO A 106 -1.43 7.13 -21.47
C PRO A 106 -2.73 6.77 -20.74
N ARG A 107 -3.56 7.78 -20.46
CA ARG A 107 -4.87 7.59 -19.79
C ARG A 107 -5.87 6.71 -20.55
N SER A 108 -5.63 6.47 -21.83
CA SER A 108 -6.44 5.56 -22.67
C SER A 108 -6.13 4.09 -22.43
N LEU A 109 -5.09 3.75 -21.67
CA LEU A 109 -4.79 2.36 -21.34
C LEU A 109 -5.68 1.90 -20.18
N PRO A 110 -6.21 0.66 -20.24
CA PRO A 110 -6.91 0.09 -19.11
C PRO A 110 -5.96 -0.08 -17.92
N LEU A 111 -6.44 0.23 -16.72
CA LEU A 111 -5.73 0.08 -15.47
C LEU A 111 -6.35 -1.07 -14.68
N SER A 112 -5.60 -2.15 -14.49
CA SER A 112 -6.00 -3.22 -13.59
C SER A 112 -5.21 -3.15 -12.28
N LEU A 113 -5.93 -3.16 -11.16
CA LEU A 113 -5.32 -3.18 -9.83
C LEU A 113 -5.39 -4.58 -9.25
N VAL A 114 -4.25 -5.08 -8.76
CA VAL A 114 -4.14 -6.38 -8.10
C VAL A 114 -3.71 -6.24 -6.64
N GLY A 115 -4.06 -7.23 -5.82
CA GLY A 115 -3.70 -7.27 -4.39
C GLY A 115 -4.76 -6.66 -3.46
N GLY A 116 -4.55 -6.79 -2.15
CA GLY A 116 -5.57 -6.55 -1.13
C GLY A 116 -6.06 -5.10 -0.97
N LEU A 117 -5.38 -4.12 -1.55
CA LEU A 117 -5.79 -2.70 -1.55
C LEU A 117 -6.51 -2.28 -2.84
N SER A 118 -6.72 -3.20 -3.80
CA SER A 118 -7.41 -2.89 -5.05
C SER A 118 -8.83 -2.38 -4.79
N THR A 119 -9.57 -3.00 -3.87
CA THR A 119 -10.94 -2.61 -3.48
C THR A 119 -11.02 -1.20 -2.92
N LEU A 120 -9.96 -0.73 -2.26
CA LEU A 120 -9.84 0.64 -1.74
C LEU A 120 -9.58 1.66 -2.86
N TYR A 121 -8.60 1.38 -3.72
CA TYR A 121 -8.07 2.38 -4.66
C TYR A 121 -8.76 2.37 -6.03
N ALA A 122 -9.26 1.22 -6.51
CA ALA A 122 -9.94 1.08 -7.79
C ALA A 122 -11.08 2.10 -7.97
N PRO A 123 -12.06 2.22 -7.04
CA PRO A 123 -13.14 3.20 -7.20
C PRO A 123 -12.64 4.66 -7.17
N ARG A 124 -11.58 4.95 -6.41
CA ARG A 124 -10.99 6.30 -6.33
C ARG A 124 -10.29 6.69 -7.62
N LEU A 125 -9.53 5.77 -8.21
CA LEU A 125 -8.87 5.98 -9.50
C LEU A 125 -9.91 6.09 -10.62
N ALA A 126 -10.96 5.27 -10.61
CA ALA A 126 -12.06 5.40 -11.56
C ALA A 126 -12.72 6.79 -11.48
N ALA A 127 -12.95 7.32 -10.28
CA ALA A 127 -13.49 8.66 -10.07
C ALA A 127 -12.56 9.79 -10.59
N LEU A 128 -11.25 9.53 -10.72
CA LEU A 128 -10.26 10.44 -11.33
C LEU A 128 -10.16 10.31 -12.86
N GLY A 129 -11.03 9.49 -13.47
CA GLY A 129 -11.12 9.30 -14.92
C GLY A 129 -10.17 8.24 -15.49
N TYR A 130 -9.60 7.37 -14.66
CA TYR A 130 -8.86 6.20 -15.15
C TYR A 130 -9.84 5.11 -15.61
N GLN A 131 -9.52 4.41 -16.70
CA GLN A 131 -10.29 3.24 -17.15
C GLN A 131 -9.90 2.02 -16.31
N VAL A 132 -10.48 1.93 -15.11
CA VAL A 132 -10.21 0.80 -14.20
C VAL A 132 -10.98 -0.44 -14.67
N VAL A 133 -10.29 -1.55 -14.84
CA VAL A 133 -10.85 -2.83 -15.29
C VAL A 133 -10.46 -3.97 -14.35
N ASP A 134 -11.32 -4.98 -14.26
CA ASP A 134 -10.98 -6.20 -13.53
C ASP A 134 -9.83 -6.94 -14.23
N PRO A 135 -8.90 -7.57 -13.47
CA PRO A 135 -7.88 -8.42 -14.06
C PRO A 135 -8.53 -9.65 -14.71
N GLU A 136 -8.07 -10.04 -15.90
CA GLU A 136 -8.57 -11.22 -16.61
C GLU A 136 -8.16 -12.55 -15.95
N GLY A 137 -7.20 -12.51 -15.03
CA GLY A 137 -6.68 -13.66 -14.30
C GLY A 137 -5.65 -13.23 -13.27
N ASP A 138 -5.06 -14.21 -12.59
CA ASP A 138 -3.98 -13.96 -11.63
C ASP A 138 -2.57 -14.09 -12.26
N ALA A 139 -1.54 -14.04 -11.42
CA ALA A 139 -0.16 -14.16 -11.86
C ALA A 139 0.15 -15.53 -12.50
N LEU A 140 -0.53 -16.60 -12.07
CA LEU A 140 -0.36 -17.95 -12.63
C LEU A 140 -1.05 -18.05 -13.99
N ASP A 141 -2.22 -17.42 -14.15
CA ASP A 141 -2.86 -17.31 -15.47
C ASP A 141 -1.97 -16.55 -16.45
N GLY A 142 -1.34 -15.46 -16.00
CA GLY A 142 -0.36 -14.71 -16.79
C GLY A 142 0.85 -15.56 -17.18
N LEU A 143 1.41 -16.34 -16.25
CA LEU A 143 2.51 -17.27 -16.53
C LEU A 143 2.11 -18.32 -17.58
N ARG A 144 0.92 -18.90 -17.45
CA ARG A 144 0.40 -19.88 -18.40
C ARG A 144 0.20 -19.26 -19.79
N PHE A 145 -0.33 -18.05 -19.87
CA PHE A 145 -0.49 -17.33 -21.13
C PHE A 145 0.87 -17.11 -21.82
N ILE A 146 1.88 -16.71 -21.05
CA ILE A 146 3.25 -16.53 -21.54
C ILE A 146 3.84 -17.86 -22.04
N ASP A 147 3.70 -18.96 -21.29
CA ASP A 147 4.18 -20.30 -21.68
C ASP A 147 3.59 -20.77 -23.02
N GLN A 148 2.29 -20.56 -23.22
CA GLN A 148 1.60 -20.98 -24.46
C GLN A 148 2.04 -20.19 -25.70
N HIS A 149 2.65 -19.01 -25.53
CA HIS A 149 3.02 -18.11 -26.63
C HIS A 149 4.53 -17.87 -26.75
N LEU A 150 5.35 -18.40 -25.84
CA LEU A 150 6.80 -18.41 -25.95
C LEU A 150 7.28 -19.73 -26.55
N ASN A 151 8.06 -19.66 -27.64
CA ASN A 151 8.75 -20.83 -28.19
C ASN A 151 9.85 -21.37 -27.25
N HIS A 152 10.31 -20.55 -26.29
CA HIS A 152 11.30 -20.91 -25.28
C HIS A 152 11.10 -20.04 -24.03
N LEU A 153 10.88 -20.66 -22.87
CA LEU A 153 10.83 -19.97 -21.58
C LEU A 153 12.23 -19.94 -20.97
N ILE A 154 12.81 -18.76 -20.80
CA ILE A 154 14.01 -18.56 -19.98
C ILE A 154 13.54 -18.01 -18.64
N VAL A 155 13.59 -18.85 -17.60
CA VAL A 155 13.31 -18.43 -16.22
C VAL A 155 14.63 -18.07 -15.58
N ASP A 156 14.97 -16.78 -15.60
CA ASP A 156 16.11 -16.27 -14.86
C ASP A 156 15.79 -16.29 -13.36
N HIS A 157 16.59 -17.05 -12.61
CA HIS A 157 16.48 -17.09 -11.16
C HIS A 157 17.28 -15.92 -10.59
N TRP A 158 16.57 -14.89 -10.15
CA TRP A 158 17.16 -13.79 -9.41
C TRP A 158 17.12 -14.11 -7.92
N THR A 159 18.26 -14.45 -7.34
CA THR A 159 18.43 -14.38 -5.89
C THR A 159 18.84 -12.95 -5.54
N SER A 160 18.11 -12.32 -4.61
CA SER A 160 18.70 -11.20 -3.89
C SER A 160 19.72 -11.82 -2.94
N ASP A 161 20.96 -11.95 -3.38
CA ASP A 161 22.04 -12.28 -2.45
C ASP A 161 22.08 -11.13 -1.43
N ALA A 162 21.82 -11.49 -0.17
CA ALA A 162 21.84 -10.59 0.97
C ALA A 162 23.27 -10.18 1.34
#